data_AF-A0A5E6XUQ4-F1
#
_entry.id   AF-A0A5E6XUQ4-F1
#
_cell.length_a   1.000
_cell.length_b   1.000
_cell.length_c   1.000
_cell.angle_alpha   90.00
_cell.angle_beta   90.00
_cell.angle_gamma   90.00
#
_symmetry.space_group_name_H-M   'P 1'
#
loop_
_entity.id
_entity.type
_entity.pdbx_description
1 polymer ?
#
loop_
_entity_poly.entity_id
_entity_poly.type
_entity_poly.pdbx_seq_one_letter_code
_entity_poly.pdbx_strand_id
1 'polypeptide(L)'
;MRGKLQQADGGTLFLDEIGDMPLALQTRLLRVLEDRQVVPIGGEPESVNVRIISATHRNLLERVADGSFREDLYYRLNGLEVALPALRERSDKSQLLDFLLAEEAGGETILIDEPARQALLAFNWPGNVRQLRNVLRTLAALCDEGRIGVEYLPVMIRQGRVPILQPDLSEHPLEDAERLALLGALEQTRWHMTQTAEQLGVSRNTLYRKLRKHGIERRVS
;
A
#
# COMPACT_ATOMS: atom_id res chain seq x y z
N MET A 1 18.24 24.07 6.21
CA MET A 1 16.99 23.69 5.52
C MET A 1 15.81 24.04 6.41
N ARG A 2 14.75 24.66 5.87
CA ARG A 2 13.52 24.94 6.63
C ARG A 2 12.79 23.64 6.94
N GLY A 3 12.26 23.48 8.16
CA GLY A 3 11.49 22.30 8.58
C GLY A 3 10.13 22.22 7.87
N LYS A 4 9.50 21.03 7.88
CA LYS A 4 8.21 20.80 7.21
C LYS A 4 7.07 21.70 7.71
N LEU A 5 7.05 22.01 9.00
CA LEU A 5 6.09 22.95 9.59
C LEU A 5 6.26 24.36 9.05
N GLN A 6 7.50 24.86 8.96
CA GLN A 6 7.79 26.18 8.37
C GLN A 6 7.47 26.22 6.89
N GLN A 7 7.69 25.12 6.16
CA GLN A 7 7.33 25.03 4.74
C GLN A 7 5.80 25.07 4.51
N ALA A 8 5.01 24.68 5.51
CA ALA A 8 3.56 24.64 5.44
C ALA A 8 2.90 25.93 5.98
N ASP A 9 3.67 26.93 6.40
CA ASP A 9 3.13 28.18 6.94
C ASP A 9 2.18 28.87 5.93
N GLY A 10 1.00 29.25 6.40
CA GLY A 10 -0.12 29.75 5.59
C GLY A 10 -0.88 28.67 4.80
N GLY A 11 -0.55 27.39 4.98
CA GLY A 11 -1.09 26.27 4.21
C GLY A 11 -1.56 25.09 5.06
N THR A 12 -1.46 23.89 4.49
CA THR A 12 -1.87 22.63 5.13
C THR A 12 -0.69 21.68 5.31
N LEU A 13 -0.53 21.12 6.50
CA LEU A 13 0.38 20.04 6.80
C LEU A 13 -0.38 18.72 6.93
N PHE A 14 -0.05 17.76 6.06
CA PHE A 14 -0.55 16.39 6.16
C PHE A 14 0.44 15.51 6.93
N LEU A 15 -0.01 14.88 8.00
CA LEU A 15 0.76 13.96 8.84
C LEU A 15 0.20 12.55 8.68
N ASP A 16 0.93 11.70 7.96
CA ASP A 16 0.58 10.29 7.83
C ASP A 16 1.10 9.49 9.03
N GLU A 17 0.41 8.39 9.36
CA GLU A 17 0.76 7.46 10.44
C GLU A 17 1.03 8.13 11.80
N ILE A 18 0.20 9.11 12.21
CA ILE A 18 0.42 9.88 13.44
C ILE A 18 0.49 9.01 14.70
N GLY A 19 -0.19 7.86 14.71
CA GLY A 19 -0.17 6.89 15.82
C GLY A 19 1.16 6.15 15.99
N ASP A 20 2.09 6.27 15.04
CA ASP A 20 3.45 5.73 15.12
C ASP A 20 4.49 6.78 15.55
N MET A 21 4.06 8.03 15.75
CA MET A 21 4.95 9.11 16.14
C MET A 21 5.58 8.84 17.52
N PRO A 22 6.91 8.88 17.68
CA PRO A 22 7.57 8.78 18.98
C PRO A 22 7.10 9.86 19.98
N LEU A 23 6.98 9.53 21.26
CA LEU A 23 6.52 10.44 22.33
C LEU A 23 7.26 11.78 22.38
N ALA A 24 8.56 11.79 22.09
CA ALA A 24 9.36 13.00 22.04
C ALA A 24 8.91 13.95 20.92
N LEU A 25 8.51 13.41 19.76
CA LEU A 25 7.96 14.19 18.65
C LEU A 25 6.52 14.61 18.93
N GLN A 26 5.72 13.77 19.59
CA GLN A 26 4.36 14.14 20.03
C GLN A 26 4.38 15.40 20.91
N THR A 27 5.32 15.47 21.86
CA THR A 27 5.49 16.64 22.75
C THR A 27 5.86 17.89 21.96
N ARG A 28 6.70 17.76 20.92
CA ARG A 28 7.05 18.90 20.05
C ARG A 28 5.87 19.35 19.21
N LEU A 29 5.11 18.42 18.64
CA LEU A 29 3.92 18.74 17.85
C LEU A 29 2.85 19.42 18.70
N LEU A 30 2.64 18.95 19.94
CA LEU A 30 1.71 19.57 20.88
C LEU A 30 2.06 21.05 21.12
N ARG A 31 3.33 21.38 21.40
CA ARG A 31 3.77 22.77 21.57
C ARG A 31 3.50 23.62 20.34
N VAL A 32 3.75 23.08 19.15
CA VAL A 32 3.46 23.80 17.90
C VAL A 32 1.95 24.05 17.74
N LEU A 33 1.12 23.08 18.10
CA LEU A 33 -0.33 23.20 18.08
C LEU A 33 -0.86 24.20 19.10
N GLU A 34 -0.23 24.30 20.27
CA GLU A 34 -0.59 25.19 21.37
C GLU A 34 -0.12 26.63 21.13
N ASP A 35 1.19 26.80 20.94
CA ASP A 35 1.86 28.10 20.88
C ASP A 35 1.81 28.74 19.49
N ARG A 36 1.47 27.95 18.46
CA ARG A 36 1.59 28.34 17.04
C ARG A 36 2.97 28.86 16.70
N GLN A 37 4.00 28.24 17.28
CA GLN A 37 5.40 28.57 17.07
C GLN A 37 6.22 27.30 16.84
N VAL A 38 7.25 27.42 16.01
CA VAL A 38 8.28 26.40 15.79
C VAL A 38 9.62 26.96 16.22
N VAL A 39 10.39 26.15 16.95
CA VAL A 39 11.78 26.47 17.30
C VAL A 39 12.70 25.63 16.42
N PRO A 40 13.41 26.23 15.45
CA PRO A 40 14.43 25.54 14.68
C PRO A 40 15.63 25.18 15.57
N ILE A 41 16.38 24.16 15.19
CA ILE A 41 17.57 23.74 15.94
C ILE A 41 18.59 24.88 15.91
N GLY A 42 18.89 25.44 17.09
CA GLY A 42 19.87 26.53 17.25
C GLY A 42 19.38 27.90 16.76
N GLY A 43 18.07 28.10 16.59
CA GLY A 43 17.49 29.40 16.23
C GLY A 43 16.37 29.85 17.16
N GLU A 44 15.80 31.01 16.85
CA GLU A 44 14.74 31.63 17.64
C GLU A 44 13.35 31.09 17.28
N PRO A 45 12.36 31.17 18.19
CA PRO A 45 10.98 30.80 17.89
C PRO A 45 10.41 31.60 16.72
N GLU A 46 9.78 30.90 15.78
CA GLU A 46 9.10 31.47 14.61
C GLU A 46 7.61 31.14 14.67
N SER A 47 6.73 32.14 14.53
CA SER A 47 5.29 31.90 14.42
C SER A 47 4.93 31.15 13.14
N VAL A 48 3.98 30.22 13.26
CA VAL A 48 3.49 29.40 12.16
C VAL A 48 1.97 29.30 12.21
N ASN A 49 1.32 29.45 11.06
CA ASN A 49 -0.11 29.28 10.87
C ASN A 49 -0.36 28.13 9.91
N VAL A 50 -0.64 26.94 10.46
CA VAL A 50 -0.84 25.71 9.69
C VAL A 50 -2.20 25.08 9.98
N ARG A 51 -2.89 24.66 8.92
CA ARG A 51 -3.97 23.67 9.04
C ARG A 51 -3.34 22.28 9.11
N ILE A 52 -3.73 21.47 10.09
CA ILE A 52 -3.24 20.09 10.21
C ILE A 52 -4.32 19.12 9.78
N ILE A 53 -3.92 18.15 8.96
CA ILE A 53 -4.70 16.95 8.63
C ILE A 53 -3.81 15.77 9.00
N SER A 54 -4.32 14.86 9.82
CA SER A 54 -3.57 13.66 10.22
C SER A 54 -4.32 12.39 9.87
N ALA A 55 -3.58 11.33 9.54
CA ALA A 55 -4.10 10.00 9.28
C ALA A 55 -3.36 8.95 10.13
N THR A 56 -4.04 7.86 10.44
CA THR A 56 -3.45 6.73 11.18
C THR A 56 -4.24 5.45 10.90
N HIS A 57 -3.55 4.31 10.90
CA HIS A 57 -4.17 2.99 10.86
C HIS A 57 -4.39 2.41 12.27
N ARG A 58 -3.98 3.14 13.31
CA ARG A 58 -4.01 2.71 14.72
C ARG A 58 -5.17 3.34 15.47
N ASN A 59 -5.74 2.59 16.41
CA ASN A 59 -6.70 3.12 17.37
C ASN A 59 -5.96 4.02 18.38
N LEU A 60 -6.12 5.34 18.26
CA LEU A 60 -5.41 6.27 19.14
C LEU A 60 -5.87 6.20 20.59
N LEU A 61 -7.14 5.85 20.87
CA LEU A 61 -7.64 5.71 22.24
C LEU A 61 -6.98 4.53 22.96
N GLU A 62 -6.78 3.41 22.28
CA GLU A 62 -6.01 2.27 22.81
C GLU A 62 -4.55 2.67 23.10
N ARG A 63 -3.96 3.48 22.21
CA ARG A 63 -2.60 4.00 22.35
C ARG A 63 -2.45 5.02 23.48
N VAL A 64 -3.51 5.76 23.78
CA VAL A 64 -3.56 6.60 24.97
C VAL A 64 -3.62 5.73 26.23
N ALA A 65 -4.44 4.68 26.22
CA ALA A 65 -4.57 3.76 27.35
C ALA A 65 -3.27 2.99 27.64
N ASP A 66 -2.49 2.63 26.62
CA ASP A 66 -1.20 1.94 26.78
C ASP A 66 0.00 2.90 27.01
N GLY A 67 -0.23 4.21 26.98
CA GLY A 67 0.77 5.25 27.22
C GLY A 67 1.73 5.51 26.05
N SER A 68 1.54 4.87 24.89
CA SER A 68 2.37 5.11 23.69
C SER A 68 1.92 6.34 22.89
N PHE A 69 0.75 6.90 23.20
CA PHE A 69 0.27 8.16 22.65
C PHE A 69 -0.23 9.09 23.76
N ARG A 70 0.07 10.39 23.65
CA ARG A 70 -0.35 11.35 24.67
C ARG A 70 -1.81 11.74 24.52
N GLU A 71 -2.51 11.74 25.65
CA GLU A 71 -3.92 12.13 25.72
C GLU A 71 -4.15 13.60 25.29
N ASP A 72 -3.27 14.51 25.70
CA ASP A 72 -3.34 15.93 25.35
C ASP A 72 -3.26 16.18 23.83
N LEU A 73 -2.34 15.49 23.15
CA LEU A 73 -2.22 15.54 21.71
C LEU A 73 -3.43 14.93 21.01
N TYR A 74 -3.98 13.82 21.53
CA TYR A 74 -5.18 13.20 20.97
C TYR A 74 -6.34 14.19 20.91
N TYR A 75 -6.66 14.87 22.02
CA TYR A 75 -7.75 15.84 22.04
C TYR A 75 -7.47 17.08 21.18
N ARG A 76 -6.20 17.46 21.00
CA ARG A 76 -5.85 18.60 20.13
C ARG A 76 -5.98 18.26 18.65
N LEU A 77 -5.79 17.00 18.27
CA LEU A 77 -5.97 16.52 16.89
C LEU A 77 -7.41 16.13 16.59
N ASN A 78 -8.15 15.60 17.57
CA ASN A 78 -9.50 15.07 17.36
C ASN A 78 -10.58 16.17 17.32
N GLY A 79 -10.50 17.06 16.32
CA GLY A 79 -11.53 18.04 16.02
C GLY A 79 -12.63 17.47 15.11
N LEU A 80 -12.24 16.77 14.04
CA LEU A 80 -13.12 16.07 13.11
C LEU A 80 -12.47 14.76 12.68
N GLU A 81 -13.12 13.64 12.96
CA GLU A 81 -12.66 12.32 12.56
C GLU A 81 -13.43 11.83 11.33
N VAL A 82 -12.70 11.29 10.35
CA VAL A 82 -13.28 10.64 9.17
C VAL A 82 -12.76 9.22 9.11
N ALA A 83 -13.63 8.26 9.41
CA ALA A 83 -13.31 6.85 9.29
C ALA A 83 -13.33 6.43 7.81
N LEU A 84 -12.20 5.91 7.32
CA LEU A 84 -12.12 5.35 5.97
C LEU A 84 -12.48 3.85 6.02
N PRO A 85 -13.55 3.41 5.35
CA PRO A 85 -13.96 2.00 5.37
C PRO A 85 -12.95 1.13 4.62
N ALA A 86 -12.82 -0.13 5.04
CA ALA A 86 -12.02 -1.08 4.29
C ALA A 86 -12.65 -1.36 2.92
N LEU A 87 -11.87 -1.73 1.91
CA LEU A 87 -12.37 -1.98 0.55
C LEU A 87 -13.55 -2.98 0.50
N ARG A 88 -13.57 -3.98 1.39
CA ARG A 88 -14.66 -4.97 1.52
C ARG A 88 -15.98 -4.40 2.04
N GLU A 89 -15.94 -3.27 2.75
CA GLU A 89 -17.11 -2.60 3.35
C GLU A 89 -17.68 -1.52 2.42
N ARG A 90 -17.00 -1.22 1.30
CA ARG A 90 -17.38 -0.17 0.36
C ARG A 90 -18.50 -0.62 -0.57
N SER A 91 -19.58 0.17 -0.62
CA SER A 91 -20.67 -0.01 -1.58
C SER A 91 -20.28 0.40 -3.01
N ASP A 92 -19.33 1.32 -3.16
CA ASP A 92 -18.83 1.84 -4.44
C ASP A 92 -17.66 1.02 -5.02
N LYS A 93 -17.34 -0.15 -4.44
CA LYS A 93 -16.21 -1.01 -4.83
C LYS A 93 -16.16 -1.32 -6.33
N SER A 94 -17.33 -1.49 -6.95
CA SER A 94 -17.48 -1.69 -8.40
C SER A 94 -16.95 -0.50 -9.22
N GLN A 95 -17.37 0.71 -8.86
CA GLN A 95 -16.95 1.95 -9.53
C GLN A 95 -15.46 2.23 -9.29
N LEU A 96 -14.97 1.95 -8.07
CA LEU A 96 -13.56 2.08 -7.73
C LEU A 96 -12.70 1.11 -8.55
N LEU A 97 -13.15 -0.13 -8.76
CA LEU A 97 -12.45 -1.10 -9.61
C LEU A 97 -12.32 -0.57 -11.04
N ASP A 98 -13.41 -0.07 -11.62
CA ASP A 98 -13.41 0.48 -12.99
C ASP A 98 -12.46 1.69 -13.11
N PHE A 99 -12.50 2.60 -12.13
CA PHE A 99 -11.60 3.75 -12.05
C PHE A 99 -10.12 3.33 -11.97
N LEU A 100 -9.80 2.39 -11.08
CA LEU A 100 -8.43 1.91 -10.92
C LEU A 100 -7.94 1.16 -12.16
N LEU A 101 -8.79 0.39 -12.83
CA LEU A 101 -8.43 -0.30 -14.06
C LEU A 101 -8.09 0.70 -15.16
N ALA A 102 -8.90 1.74 -15.34
CA ALA A 102 -8.65 2.77 -16.34
C ALA A 102 -7.32 3.51 -16.11
N GLU A 103 -7.00 3.83 -14.84
CA GLU A 103 -5.73 4.45 -14.46
C GLU A 103 -4.52 3.54 -14.77
N GLU A 104 -4.64 2.25 -14.49
CA GLU A 104 -3.54 1.30 -14.69
C GLU A 104 -3.40 0.83 -16.16
N ALA A 105 -4.46 0.93 -16.96
CA ALA A 105 -4.46 0.59 -18.39
C ALA A 105 -3.81 1.67 -19.28
N GLY A 106 -3.47 2.84 -18.74
CA GLY A 106 -2.71 3.86 -19.48
C GLY A 106 -3.38 4.41 -20.75
N GLY A 107 -4.72 4.32 -20.83
CA GLY A 107 -5.52 4.74 -21.99
C GLY A 107 -5.98 3.61 -22.92
N GLU A 108 -5.54 2.37 -22.69
CA GLU A 108 -6.07 1.20 -23.38
C GLU A 108 -7.42 0.79 -22.80
N THR A 109 -8.33 0.32 -23.67
CA THR A 109 -9.63 -0.19 -23.21
C THR A 109 -9.49 -1.66 -22.85
N ILE A 110 -9.61 -1.94 -21.55
CA ILE A 110 -9.55 -3.30 -21.02
C ILE A 110 -10.93 -3.69 -20.50
N LEU A 111 -11.45 -4.81 -21.00
CA LEU A 111 -12.72 -5.38 -20.59
C LEU A 111 -12.47 -6.58 -19.67
N ILE A 112 -13.08 -6.57 -18.49
CA ILE A 112 -13.06 -7.72 -17.58
C ILE A 112 -14.34 -8.51 -17.81
N ASP A 113 -14.21 -9.80 -18.11
CA ASP A 113 -15.37 -10.67 -18.27
C ASP A 113 -16.13 -10.80 -16.94
N GLU A 114 -17.46 -10.94 -17.02
CA GLU A 114 -18.34 -10.92 -15.85
C GLU A 114 -17.92 -11.91 -14.74
N PRO A 115 -17.53 -13.17 -15.02
CA PRO A 115 -17.07 -14.08 -13.98
C PRO A 115 -15.79 -13.62 -13.27
N ALA A 116 -14.85 -13.01 -14.01
CA ALA A 116 -13.62 -12.47 -13.43
C ALA A 116 -13.91 -11.22 -12.59
N ARG A 117 -14.83 -10.37 -13.06
CA ARG A 117 -15.30 -9.18 -12.35
C ARG A 117 -15.95 -9.56 -11.02
N GLN A 118 -16.84 -10.55 -11.03
CA GLN A 118 -17.49 -11.04 -9.81
C GLN A 118 -16.47 -11.61 -8.81
N ALA A 119 -15.46 -12.34 -9.28
CA ALA A 119 -14.39 -12.85 -8.41
C ALA A 119 -13.59 -11.70 -7.75
N LEU A 120 -13.25 -10.65 -8.50
CA LEU A 120 -12.57 -9.45 -7.97
C LEU A 120 -13.45 -8.70 -6.95
N LEU A 121 -14.76 -8.60 -7.20
CA LEU A 121 -15.70 -7.94 -6.30
C LEU A 121 -15.98 -8.75 -5.03
N ALA A 122 -16.04 -10.07 -5.12
CA ALA A 122 -16.27 -10.96 -4.00
C ALA A 122 -15.03 -11.11 -3.10
N PHE A 123 -13.83 -10.87 -3.61
CA PHE A 123 -12.60 -11.03 -2.83
C PHE A 123 -12.51 -10.00 -1.69
N ASN A 124 -11.98 -10.42 -0.53
CA ASN A 124 -11.95 -9.60 0.70
C ASN A 124 -10.89 -8.50 0.72
N TRP A 125 -9.88 -8.58 -0.15
CA TRP A 125 -8.78 -7.60 -0.25
C TRP A 125 -8.17 -7.22 1.11
N PRO A 126 -7.47 -8.14 1.79
CA PRO A 126 -6.78 -7.83 3.06
C PRO A 126 -5.79 -6.66 2.93
N GLY A 127 -5.13 -6.51 1.77
CA GLY A 127 -4.27 -5.36 1.47
C GLY A 127 -5.02 -4.15 0.89
N ASN A 128 -6.36 -4.14 1.00
CA ASN A 128 -7.25 -3.04 0.65
C ASN A 128 -7.04 -2.55 -0.81
N VAL A 129 -7.29 -1.26 -1.08
CA VAL A 129 -7.12 -0.63 -2.40
C VAL A 129 -5.72 -0.86 -2.98
N ARG A 130 -4.67 -0.90 -2.16
CA ARG A 130 -3.29 -1.11 -2.62
C ARG A 130 -3.14 -2.49 -3.27
N GLN A 131 -3.70 -3.53 -2.66
CA GLN A 131 -3.68 -4.88 -3.24
C GLN A 131 -4.53 -4.96 -4.52
N LEU A 132 -5.73 -4.38 -4.53
CA LEU A 132 -6.57 -4.35 -5.73
C LEU A 132 -5.85 -3.67 -6.89
N ARG A 133 -5.30 -2.47 -6.68
CA ARG A 133 -4.55 -1.73 -7.71
C ARG A 133 -3.37 -2.52 -8.26
N ASN A 134 -2.61 -3.21 -7.40
CA ASN A 134 -1.49 -4.05 -7.83
C ASN A 134 -1.95 -5.21 -8.72
N VAL A 135 -3.06 -5.87 -8.36
CA VAL A 135 -3.65 -6.93 -9.19
C VAL A 135 -4.14 -6.36 -10.52
N LEU A 136 -4.86 -5.24 -10.52
CA LEU A 136 -5.34 -4.59 -11.75
C LEU A 136 -4.20 -4.17 -12.67
N ARG A 137 -3.12 -3.58 -12.15
CA ARG A 137 -1.90 -3.28 -12.90
C ARG A 137 -1.31 -4.52 -13.56
N THR A 138 -1.27 -5.63 -12.82
CA THR A 138 -0.73 -6.89 -13.32
C THR A 138 -1.62 -7.45 -14.43
N LEU A 139 -2.94 -7.43 -14.23
CA LEU A 139 -3.89 -7.87 -15.24
C LEU A 139 -3.84 -6.99 -16.50
N ALA A 140 -3.71 -5.67 -16.34
CA ALA A 140 -3.56 -4.75 -17.45
C ALA A 140 -2.28 -5.03 -18.27
N ALA A 141 -1.17 -5.32 -17.60
CA ALA A 141 0.09 -5.66 -18.26
C ALA A 141 0.11 -7.06 -18.90
N LEU A 142 -0.74 -7.99 -18.46
CA LEU A 142 -0.87 -9.35 -18.99
C LEU A 142 -1.97 -9.50 -20.04
N CYS A 143 -2.75 -8.44 -20.25
CA CYS A 143 -3.90 -8.46 -21.14
C CYS A 143 -3.44 -8.36 -22.60
N ASP A 144 -3.38 -9.50 -23.28
CA ASP A 144 -3.31 -9.53 -24.74
C ASP A 144 -4.75 -9.40 -25.27
N GLU A 145 -4.99 -8.49 -26.22
CA GLU A 145 -6.30 -8.24 -26.88
C GLU A 145 -7.38 -7.51 -26.06
N GLY A 146 -7.03 -6.87 -24.94
CA GLY A 146 -7.96 -5.98 -24.21
C GLY A 146 -9.10 -6.69 -23.49
N ARG A 147 -9.00 -8.01 -23.25
CA ARG A 147 -9.94 -8.79 -22.43
C ARG A 147 -9.24 -9.55 -21.31
N ILE A 148 -9.87 -9.57 -20.13
CA ILE A 148 -9.41 -10.31 -18.94
C ILE A 148 -10.48 -11.32 -18.52
N GLY A 149 -10.19 -12.60 -18.75
CA GLY A 149 -10.92 -13.75 -18.22
C GLY A 149 -10.48 -14.18 -16.81
N VAL A 150 -11.12 -15.22 -16.27
CA VAL A 150 -10.84 -15.74 -14.91
C VAL A 150 -9.44 -16.35 -14.82
N GLU A 151 -8.93 -16.91 -15.90
CA GLU A 151 -7.64 -17.55 -16.05
C GLU A 151 -6.45 -16.61 -15.80
N TYR A 152 -6.62 -15.31 -16.00
CA TYR A 152 -5.63 -14.28 -15.70
C TYR A 152 -5.61 -13.90 -14.22
N LEU A 153 -6.67 -14.21 -13.47
CA LEU A 153 -6.73 -13.87 -12.06
C LEU A 153 -5.73 -14.71 -11.24
N PRO A 154 -5.05 -14.09 -10.25
CA PRO A 154 -4.24 -14.80 -9.29
C PRO A 154 -5.02 -15.95 -8.62
N VAL A 155 -4.34 -17.09 -8.37
CA VAL A 155 -4.94 -18.30 -7.76
C VAL A 155 -5.72 -17.98 -6.48
N MET A 156 -5.19 -17.09 -5.63
CA MET A 156 -5.83 -16.68 -4.38
C MET A 156 -7.24 -16.08 -4.60
N ILE A 157 -7.42 -15.33 -5.69
CA ILE A 157 -8.71 -14.71 -6.04
C ILE A 157 -9.64 -15.77 -6.63
N ARG A 158 -9.14 -16.62 -7.54
CA ARG A 158 -9.91 -17.72 -8.14
C ARG A 158 -10.45 -18.70 -7.11
N GLN A 159 -9.67 -18.98 -6.06
CA GLN A 159 -10.03 -19.93 -5.01
C GLN A 159 -10.76 -19.27 -3.83
N GLY A 160 -10.89 -17.94 -3.81
CA GLY A 160 -11.43 -17.19 -2.66
C GLY A 160 -10.63 -17.39 -1.37
N ARG A 161 -9.38 -17.84 -1.47
CA ARG A 161 -8.52 -18.14 -0.32
C ARG A 161 -7.55 -17.00 -0.11
N VAL A 162 -7.69 -16.32 1.03
CA VAL A 162 -6.67 -15.38 1.50
C VAL A 162 -5.45 -16.21 1.90
N PRO A 163 -4.25 -15.98 1.33
CA PRO A 163 -3.04 -16.57 1.88
C PRO A 163 -2.95 -16.08 3.33
N ILE A 164 -2.86 -16.98 4.29
CA ILE A 164 -2.55 -16.62 5.67
C ILE A 164 -1.12 -16.11 5.66
N LEU A 165 -0.93 -14.83 5.34
CA LEU A 165 0.30 -14.13 5.57
C LEU A 165 0.36 -13.92 7.09
N GLN A 166 1.20 -14.72 7.74
CA GLN A 166 1.61 -14.42 9.10
C GLN A 166 2.16 -12.99 9.10
N PRO A 167 1.82 -12.17 10.11
CA PRO A 167 2.26 -10.79 10.18
C PRO A 167 3.72 -10.80 10.60
N ASP A 168 4.62 -11.04 9.66
CA ASP A 168 6.01 -10.66 9.83
C ASP A 168 6.30 -9.44 8.97
N LEU A 169 6.93 -8.46 9.61
CA LEU A 169 7.20 -7.13 9.11
C LEU A 169 8.22 -7.24 7.97
N SER A 170 7.75 -7.38 6.74
CA SER A 170 8.64 -7.29 5.59
C SER A 170 8.70 -5.84 5.10
N GLU A 171 9.87 -5.22 5.23
CA GLU A 171 10.13 -3.82 4.87
C GLU A 171 9.96 -3.56 3.36
N HIS A 172 9.89 -4.62 2.53
CA HIS A 172 9.75 -4.54 1.07
C HIS A 172 8.68 -5.51 0.50
N PRO A 173 7.37 -5.25 0.73
CA PRO A 173 6.27 -6.13 0.30
C PRO A 173 6.21 -6.37 -1.22
N LEU A 174 6.70 -5.41 -2.01
CA LEU A 174 6.78 -5.49 -3.46
C LEU A 174 7.85 -6.49 -3.91
N GLU A 175 8.99 -6.50 -3.22
CA GLU A 175 10.09 -7.41 -3.51
C GLU A 175 9.74 -8.82 -3.06
N ASP A 176 9.05 -8.97 -1.93
CA ASP A 176 8.57 -10.27 -1.47
C ASP A 176 7.50 -10.86 -2.37
N ALA A 177 6.56 -10.04 -2.86
CA ALA A 177 5.55 -10.50 -3.81
C ALA A 177 6.16 -10.89 -5.16
N GLU A 178 7.11 -10.11 -5.66
CA GLU A 178 7.85 -10.45 -6.89
C GLU A 178 8.66 -11.73 -6.70
N ARG A 179 9.35 -11.88 -5.56
CA ARG A 179 10.10 -13.08 -5.20
C ARG A 179 9.21 -14.31 -5.11
N LEU A 180 8.04 -14.21 -4.47
CA LEU A 180 7.06 -15.29 -4.36
C LEU A 180 6.49 -15.69 -5.73
N ALA A 181 6.19 -14.73 -6.60
CA ALA A 181 5.73 -14.99 -7.96
C ALA A 181 6.81 -15.73 -8.80
N LEU A 182 8.07 -15.30 -8.68
CA LEU A 182 9.21 -15.96 -9.33
C LEU A 182 9.39 -17.39 -8.84
N LEU A 183 9.35 -17.61 -7.51
CA LEU A 183 9.46 -18.95 -6.92
C LEU A 183 8.31 -19.87 -7.35
N GLY A 184 7.07 -19.38 -7.32
CA GLY A 184 5.90 -20.15 -7.74
C GLY A 184 5.97 -20.59 -9.21
N ALA A 185 6.39 -19.71 -10.11
CA ALA A 185 6.58 -20.05 -11.53
C ALA A 185 7.74 -21.04 -11.73
N LEU A 186 8.85 -20.88 -10.99
CA LEU A 186 9.98 -21.80 -11.01
C LEU A 186 9.58 -23.21 -10.54
N GLU A 187 8.82 -23.32 -9.46
CA GLU A 187 8.39 -24.62 -8.94
C GLU A 187 7.42 -25.33 -9.90
N GLN A 188 6.45 -24.60 -10.46
CA GLN A 188 5.49 -25.14 -11.43
C GLN A 188 6.16 -25.66 -12.71
N THR A 189 7.23 -25.00 -13.13
CA THR A 189 8.03 -25.40 -14.31
C THR A 189 9.22 -26.27 -13.94
N ARG A 190 9.31 -26.79 -12.71
CA ARG A 190 10.44 -27.62 -12.23
C ARG A 190 11.81 -27.00 -12.52
N TRP A 191 11.91 -25.68 -12.41
CA TRP A 191 13.10 -24.88 -12.65
C TRP A 191 13.59 -24.89 -14.12
N HIS A 192 12.70 -25.12 -15.09
CA HIS A 192 13.00 -24.97 -16.51
C HIS A 192 12.97 -23.50 -16.95
N MET A 193 14.11 -22.81 -16.86
CA MET A 193 14.25 -21.35 -17.08
C MET A 193 13.59 -20.81 -18.36
N THR A 194 13.65 -21.54 -19.47
CA THR A 194 13.01 -21.10 -20.72
C THR A 194 11.48 -21.12 -20.60
N GLN A 195 10.92 -22.20 -20.05
CA GLN A 195 9.49 -22.31 -19.80
C GLN A 195 9.02 -21.36 -18.71
N THR A 196 9.84 -21.13 -17.67
CA THR A 196 9.55 -20.13 -16.65
C THR A 196 9.52 -18.72 -17.24
N ALA A 197 10.46 -18.39 -18.14
CA ALA A 197 10.52 -17.09 -18.79
C ALA A 197 9.32 -16.88 -19.75
N GLU A 198 8.96 -17.91 -20.51
CA GLU A 198 7.77 -17.93 -21.35
C GLU A 198 6.47 -17.82 -20.53
N GLN A 199 6.35 -18.59 -19.44
CA GLN A 199 5.21 -18.53 -18.52
C GLN A 199 5.08 -17.16 -17.85
N LEU A 200 6.21 -16.53 -17.52
CA LEU A 200 6.24 -15.19 -16.93
C LEU A 200 6.21 -14.06 -17.96
N GLY A 201 6.16 -14.37 -19.26
CA GLY A 201 6.11 -13.38 -20.34
C GLY A 201 7.34 -12.46 -20.40
N VAL A 202 8.49 -12.89 -19.88
CA VAL A 202 9.72 -12.09 -19.83
C VAL A 202 10.84 -12.74 -20.61
N SER A 203 11.76 -11.93 -21.15
CA SER A 203 12.98 -12.48 -21.74
C SER A 203 13.78 -13.27 -20.69
N ARG A 204 14.51 -14.31 -21.13
CA ARG A 204 15.41 -15.08 -20.24
C ARG A 204 16.41 -14.18 -19.49
N ASN A 205 16.92 -13.13 -20.14
CA ASN A 205 17.82 -12.16 -19.51
C ASN A 205 17.14 -11.36 -18.39
N THR A 206 15.87 -10.98 -18.60
CA THR A 206 15.06 -10.30 -17.59
C THR A 206 14.78 -11.22 -16.41
N LEU A 207 14.48 -12.50 -16.67
CA LEU A 207 14.31 -13.51 -15.62
C LEU A 207 15.60 -13.67 -14.79
N TYR A 208 16.76 -13.91 -15.43
CA TYR A 208 18.03 -14.05 -14.71
C TYR A 208 18.39 -12.81 -13.87
N ARG A 209 18.13 -11.61 -14.40
CA ARG A 209 18.35 -10.36 -13.66
C ARG A 209 17.45 -10.27 -12.42
N LYS A 210 16.18 -10.67 -12.53
CA LYS A 210 15.22 -10.70 -11.41
C LYS A 210 15.59 -11.78 -10.38
N LEU A 211 16.03 -12.97 -10.81
CA LEU A 211 16.49 -14.03 -9.91
C LEU A 211 17.73 -13.62 -9.09
N ARG A 212 18.71 -12.96 -9.74
CA ARG A 212 19.89 -12.40 -9.04
C ARG A 212 19.52 -11.29 -8.07
N LYS A 213 18.60 -10.39 -8.46
CA LYS A 213 18.10 -9.32 -7.58
C LYS A 213 17.50 -9.87 -6.29
N HIS A 214 16.78 -10.99 -6.38
CA HIS A 214 16.06 -11.61 -5.26
C HIS A 214 16.83 -12.74 -4.56
N GLY A 215 18.09 -12.98 -4.92
CA GLY A 215 18.92 -14.04 -4.34
C GLY A 215 18.34 -15.46 -4.51
N ILE A 216 17.58 -15.70 -5.58
CA ILE A 216 16.95 -16.99 -5.84
C ILE A 216 17.92 -17.87 -6.62
N GLU A 217 18.46 -18.89 -5.95
CA GLU A 217 19.32 -19.90 -6.55
C GLU A 217 18.75 -21.31 -6.31
N ARG A 218 18.92 -22.20 -7.30
CA ARG A 218 18.55 -23.60 -7.16
C ARG A 218 19.54 -24.26 -6.19
N ARG A 219 19.15 -24.49 -4.94
CA ARG A 219 19.90 -25.36 -4.04
C ARG A 219 19.83 -26.78 -4.60
N VAL A 220 20.94 -27.25 -5.13
CA VAL A 220 21.11 -28.65 -5.53
C VAL A 220 21.46 -29.41 -4.26
N SER A 221 20.56 -30.27 -3.81
CA SER A 221 20.91 -31.40 -2.93
C SER A 221 21.33 -32.58 -3.79
#